data_AF-A0A969G751-F1
#
_entry.id   AF-A0A969G751-F1
#
_cell.length_a   1.000
_cell.length_b   1.000
_cell.length_c   1.000
_cell.angle_alpha   90.00
_cell.angle_beta   90.00
_cell.angle_gamma   90.00
#
_symmetry.space_group_name_H-M   'P 1'
#
loop_
_entity.id
_entity.type
_entity.pdbx_description
1 polymer ?
#
loop_
_entity_poly.entity_id
_entity_poly.type
_entity_poly.pdbx_seq_one_letter_code
_entity_poly.pdbx_strand_id
1 'polypeptide(L)'
;MLNPEWATAGVYQILKHPEIEARCGQFSRQDLHDIWDDPDHRSMQDELLELMIKFNLCYPLPSPQGDYLSPQLLDPQQPKYPWKDEQNLILRYKYEFMPKGMITQLIVAMHDYIKKQKYGWRNGVILKEGATEAEIIEIYSQQCLTLRLRGPHKRDLLTKISYEIDRIHHSYPGIRYEKLIPCNCNQCKNSQDPFLFPQQKVKDALHKNKLIQCYQSFEDVAPRELLDDVINPNLLSLGDETFPDRYYQPIQRNPGEINVNAQSNNHLPQQTTATITQEKPEPLGELIPPEPKLPSLFITTSVFIFLMTSAALIVLVFAQSIPPISVAIPIIAMILLFVVAGVFVLRSTGQLKDASTFTLIQKVLTQLPLFGNIINALLKK
;
A
#
# COMPACT_ATOMS: atom_id res chain seq x y z
N MET A 1 2.27 -27.70 -14.15
CA MET A 1 2.58 -26.48 -13.37
C MET A 1 2.77 -25.35 -14.36
N LEU A 2 2.11 -24.21 -14.16
CA LEU A 2 2.31 -23.03 -15.00
C LEU A 2 3.68 -22.40 -14.70
N ASN A 3 4.36 -21.90 -15.73
CA ASN A 3 5.64 -21.21 -15.57
C ASN A 3 5.41 -19.83 -14.89
N PRO A 4 6.07 -19.52 -13.75
CA PRO A 4 5.92 -18.23 -13.08
C PRO A 4 6.28 -17.00 -13.94
N GLU A 5 7.28 -17.11 -14.82
CA GLU A 5 7.71 -16.00 -15.68
C GLU A 5 6.63 -15.67 -16.72
N TRP A 6 6.04 -16.71 -17.32
CA TRP A 6 4.90 -16.60 -18.23
C TRP A 6 3.72 -15.90 -17.56
N ALA A 7 3.30 -16.38 -16.39
CA ALA A 7 2.18 -15.79 -15.66
C ALA A 7 2.42 -14.32 -15.32
N THR A 8 3.65 -14.01 -14.88
CA THR A 8 4.03 -12.65 -14.53
C THR A 8 4.01 -11.74 -15.75
N ALA A 9 4.55 -12.19 -16.89
CA ALA A 9 4.54 -11.44 -18.13
C ALA A 9 3.11 -11.09 -18.57
N GLY A 10 2.22 -12.08 -18.62
CA GLY A 10 0.83 -11.87 -19.02
C GLY A 10 0.07 -10.91 -18.08
N VAL A 11 0.26 -11.02 -16.76
CA VAL A 11 -0.32 -10.05 -15.80
C VAL A 11 0.22 -8.63 -16.04
N TYR A 12 1.52 -8.49 -16.31
CA TYR A 12 2.12 -7.18 -16.59
C TYR A 12 1.56 -6.53 -17.86
N GLN A 13 1.19 -7.31 -18.87
CA GLN A 13 0.58 -6.76 -20.08
C GLN A 13 -0.73 -6.02 -19.76
N ILE A 14 -1.58 -6.57 -18.88
CA ILE A 14 -2.80 -5.90 -18.40
C ILE A 14 -2.48 -4.70 -17.52
N LEU A 15 -1.65 -4.90 -16.49
CA LEU A 15 -1.38 -3.88 -15.49
C LEU A 15 -0.63 -2.66 -16.04
N LYS A 16 -0.08 -2.76 -17.25
CA LYS A 16 0.60 -1.65 -17.95
C LYS A 16 -0.10 -1.23 -19.24
N HIS A 17 -1.30 -1.76 -19.52
CA HIS A 17 -2.03 -1.42 -20.73
C HIS A 17 -2.63 -0.01 -20.62
N PRO A 18 -2.29 0.94 -21.53
CA PRO A 18 -2.71 2.34 -21.41
C PRO A 18 -4.23 2.53 -21.35
N GLU A 19 -4.99 1.74 -22.11
CA GLU A 19 -6.46 1.86 -22.14
C GLU A 19 -7.13 1.29 -20.88
N ILE A 20 -6.50 0.30 -20.24
CA ILE A 20 -7.00 -0.26 -18.98
C ILE A 20 -6.68 0.72 -17.84
N GLU A 21 -5.49 1.33 -17.86
CA GLU A 21 -5.13 2.39 -16.92
C GLU A 21 -6.07 3.61 -17.06
N ALA A 22 -6.37 4.03 -18.29
CA ALA A 22 -7.33 5.11 -18.56
C ALA A 22 -8.76 4.80 -18.08
N ARG A 23 -9.15 3.52 -18.06
CA ARG A 23 -10.43 3.04 -17.49
C ARG A 23 -10.35 2.69 -16.00
N CYS A 24 -9.29 3.11 -15.30
CA CYS A 24 -9.05 2.86 -13.89
C CYS A 24 -9.12 1.36 -13.52
N GLY A 25 -8.55 0.50 -14.37
CA GLY A 25 -8.46 -0.93 -14.11
C GLY A 25 -9.64 -1.77 -14.58
N GLN A 26 -10.62 -1.19 -15.25
CA GLN A 26 -11.74 -1.95 -15.84
C GLN A 26 -11.33 -2.55 -17.20
N PHE A 27 -11.64 -3.83 -17.38
CA PHE A 27 -11.37 -4.55 -18.62
C PHE A 27 -12.42 -5.65 -18.86
N SER A 28 -12.59 -6.02 -20.13
CA SER A 28 -13.50 -7.05 -20.63
C SER A 28 -12.73 -8.26 -21.14
N ARG A 29 -13.44 -9.35 -21.43
CA ARG A 29 -12.85 -10.51 -22.12
C ARG A 29 -12.31 -10.18 -23.51
N GLN A 30 -12.91 -9.21 -24.20
CA GLN A 30 -12.39 -8.74 -25.49
C GLN A 30 -11.03 -8.06 -25.32
N ASP A 31 -10.87 -7.24 -24.28
CA ASP A 31 -9.58 -6.62 -23.97
C ASP A 31 -8.51 -7.70 -23.69
N LEU A 32 -8.87 -8.78 -22.98
CA LEU A 32 -7.96 -9.91 -22.74
C LEU A 32 -7.53 -10.59 -24.03
N HIS A 33 -8.49 -10.79 -24.95
CA HIS A 33 -8.22 -11.39 -26.25
C HIS A 33 -7.21 -10.55 -27.05
N ASP A 34 -7.40 -9.24 -27.07
CA ASP A 34 -6.60 -8.31 -27.86
C ASP A 34 -5.21 -8.06 -27.24
N ILE A 35 -5.10 -8.07 -25.91
CA ILE A 35 -3.83 -7.89 -25.19
C ILE A 35 -2.99 -9.17 -25.25
N TRP A 36 -3.57 -10.32 -24.95
CA TRP A 36 -2.90 -11.62 -24.92
C TRP A 36 -2.94 -12.31 -26.29
N ASP A 37 -2.66 -11.57 -27.36
CA ASP A 37 -2.67 -12.07 -28.74
C ASP A 37 -1.35 -12.78 -29.13
N ASP A 38 -0.32 -12.70 -28.27
CA ASP A 38 0.95 -13.37 -28.53
C ASP A 38 0.83 -14.91 -28.43
N PRO A 39 1.70 -15.66 -29.15
CA PRO A 39 1.63 -17.12 -29.19
C PRO A 39 1.71 -17.80 -27.82
N ASP A 40 2.37 -17.17 -26.85
CA ASP A 40 2.59 -17.75 -25.53
C ASP A 40 1.33 -17.63 -24.64
N HIS A 41 0.51 -16.59 -24.80
CA HIS A 41 -0.66 -16.35 -23.93
C HIS A 41 -2.01 -16.65 -24.59
N ARG A 42 -2.12 -16.57 -25.92
CA ARG A 42 -3.39 -16.71 -26.67
C ARG A 42 -4.17 -17.99 -26.34
N SER A 43 -3.46 -19.09 -26.08
CA SER A 43 -4.08 -20.41 -25.82
C SER A 43 -4.54 -20.63 -24.38
N MET A 44 -4.16 -19.76 -23.44
CA MET A 44 -4.37 -19.95 -21.99
C MET A 44 -4.91 -18.70 -21.28
N GLN A 45 -5.71 -17.91 -21.99
CA GLN A 45 -6.24 -16.64 -21.48
C GLN A 45 -7.15 -16.83 -20.27
N ASP A 46 -7.99 -17.87 -20.28
CA ASP A 46 -8.90 -18.18 -19.17
C ASP A 46 -8.12 -18.61 -17.92
N GLU A 47 -7.10 -19.46 -18.07
CA GLU A 47 -6.25 -19.90 -16.97
C GLU A 47 -5.47 -18.73 -16.35
N LEU A 48 -4.99 -17.79 -17.17
CA LEU A 48 -4.31 -16.60 -16.67
C LEU A 48 -5.26 -15.65 -15.94
N LEU A 49 -6.49 -15.48 -16.45
CA LEU A 49 -7.53 -14.72 -15.77
C LEU A 49 -7.92 -15.36 -14.43
N GLU A 50 -8.13 -16.67 -14.40
CA GLU A 50 -8.38 -17.42 -13.15
C GLU A 50 -7.22 -17.27 -12.16
N LEU A 51 -5.98 -17.26 -12.67
CA LEU A 51 -4.79 -17.01 -11.86
C LEU A 51 -4.84 -15.61 -11.23
N MET A 52 -5.17 -14.58 -12.01
CA MET A 52 -5.33 -13.21 -11.50
C MET A 52 -6.39 -13.12 -10.41
N ILE A 53 -7.53 -13.78 -10.58
CA ILE A 53 -8.61 -13.85 -9.58
C ILE A 53 -8.11 -14.57 -8.32
N LYS A 54 -7.44 -15.73 -8.50
CA LYS A 54 -6.92 -16.54 -7.39
C LYS A 54 -5.89 -15.78 -6.54
N PHE A 55 -5.07 -14.93 -7.16
CA PHE A 55 -4.08 -14.10 -6.48
C PHE A 55 -4.64 -12.74 -6.03
N ASN A 56 -5.95 -12.55 -6.01
CA ASN A 56 -6.62 -11.30 -5.61
C ASN A 56 -6.11 -10.07 -6.37
N LEU A 57 -5.82 -10.23 -7.67
CA LEU A 57 -5.38 -9.12 -8.54
C LEU A 57 -6.56 -8.45 -9.24
N CYS A 58 -7.64 -9.18 -9.48
CA CYS A 58 -8.88 -8.66 -10.05
C CYS A 58 -10.12 -9.39 -9.51
N TYR A 59 -11.30 -8.83 -9.75
CA TYR A 59 -12.60 -9.46 -9.47
C TYR A 59 -13.62 -9.15 -10.57
N PRO A 60 -14.63 -10.00 -10.76
CA PRO A 60 -15.68 -9.77 -11.75
C PRO A 60 -16.61 -8.63 -11.32
N LEU A 61 -17.01 -7.76 -12.27
CA LEU A 61 -18.01 -6.73 -12.03
C LEU A 61 -19.40 -7.21 -12.45
N PRO A 62 -20.47 -6.85 -11.71
CA PRO A 62 -21.84 -7.12 -12.13
C PRO A 62 -22.32 -6.06 -13.14
N SER A 63 -21.68 -5.98 -14.33
CA SER A 63 -21.97 -4.94 -15.33
C SER A 63 -21.74 -5.42 -16.78
N PRO A 64 -22.54 -4.92 -17.75
CA PRO A 64 -22.32 -5.19 -19.18
C PRO A 64 -21.20 -4.35 -19.81
N GLN A 65 -20.59 -3.39 -19.11
CA GLN A 65 -19.60 -2.44 -19.65
C GLN A 65 -18.13 -2.85 -19.43
N GLY A 66 -17.89 -3.87 -18.62
CA GLY A 66 -16.57 -4.37 -18.28
C GLY A 66 -16.71 -5.57 -17.35
N ASP A 67 -16.08 -6.68 -17.71
CA ASP A 67 -16.29 -7.97 -17.04
C ASP A 67 -15.51 -8.03 -15.71
N TYR A 68 -14.42 -7.27 -15.59
CA TYR A 68 -13.48 -7.35 -14.47
C TYR A 68 -12.91 -5.99 -14.07
N LEU A 69 -12.42 -5.92 -12.82
CA LEU A 69 -11.68 -4.79 -12.30
C LEU A 69 -10.39 -5.24 -11.61
N SER A 70 -9.27 -4.58 -11.91
CA SER A 70 -8.03 -4.67 -11.16
C SER A 70 -7.87 -3.48 -10.19
N PRO A 71 -7.97 -3.67 -8.87
CA PRO A 71 -7.87 -2.56 -7.90
C PRO A 71 -6.53 -1.82 -7.88
N GLN A 72 -5.47 -2.45 -8.39
CA GLN A 72 -4.13 -1.82 -8.47
C GLN A 72 -4.12 -0.60 -9.39
N LEU A 73 -5.01 -0.57 -10.38
CA LEU A 73 -5.15 0.51 -11.35
C LEU A 73 -6.23 1.52 -10.99
N LEU A 74 -6.86 1.39 -9.82
CA LEU A 74 -7.79 2.39 -9.34
C LEU A 74 -7.10 3.75 -9.18
N ASP A 75 -7.93 4.79 -9.25
CA ASP A 75 -7.52 6.17 -8.99
C ASP A 75 -6.78 6.24 -7.64
N PRO A 76 -5.60 6.85 -7.56
CA PRO A 76 -4.93 7.09 -6.28
C PRO A 76 -5.66 8.15 -5.44
N GLN A 77 -6.44 9.04 -6.04
CA GLN A 77 -7.14 10.11 -5.34
C GLN A 77 -8.35 9.57 -4.58
N GLN A 78 -8.41 9.91 -3.29
CA GLN A 78 -9.56 9.59 -2.45
C GLN A 78 -10.82 10.30 -2.99
N PRO A 79 -11.90 9.56 -3.29
CA PRO A 79 -13.14 10.14 -3.78
C PRO A 79 -13.84 10.91 -2.67
N LYS A 80 -14.71 11.86 -3.04
CA LYS A 80 -15.59 12.53 -2.07
C LYS A 80 -16.78 11.62 -1.73
N TYR A 81 -17.03 11.42 -0.43
CA TYR A 81 -18.20 10.70 0.07
C TYR A 81 -18.69 11.30 1.40
N PRO A 82 -19.99 11.15 1.71
CA PRO A 82 -20.58 11.71 2.93
C PRO A 82 -20.22 10.83 4.13
N TRP A 83 -19.07 11.08 4.74
CA TRP A 83 -18.69 10.50 6.03
C TRP A 83 -19.03 11.48 7.16
N LYS A 84 -19.44 10.94 8.31
CA LYS A 84 -19.78 11.73 9.51
C LYS A 84 -18.81 11.34 10.62
N ASP A 85 -18.24 12.34 11.26
CA ASP A 85 -17.19 12.19 12.27
C ASP A 85 -17.77 11.99 13.67
N GLU A 86 -18.80 11.16 13.78
CA GLU A 86 -19.58 10.94 15.00
C GLU A 86 -19.70 9.46 15.30
N GLN A 87 -19.50 9.08 16.58
CA GLN A 87 -19.70 7.71 17.08
C GLN A 87 -18.96 6.62 16.28
N ASN A 88 -17.81 6.99 15.70
CA ASN A 88 -16.97 6.07 14.94
C ASN A 88 -16.21 5.16 15.89
N LEU A 89 -16.24 3.85 15.63
CA LEU A 89 -15.26 2.92 16.18
C LEU A 89 -13.99 3.02 15.32
N ILE A 90 -12.85 3.34 15.93
CA ILE A 90 -11.58 3.55 15.21
C ILE A 90 -10.56 2.51 15.64
N LEU A 91 -10.14 1.68 14.71
CA LEU A 91 -9.11 0.66 14.91
C LEU A 91 -7.93 0.93 13.97
N ARG A 92 -6.70 0.70 14.43
CA ARG A 92 -5.51 0.83 13.57
C ARG A 92 -4.67 -0.44 13.63
N TYR A 93 -4.08 -0.81 12.51
CA TYR A 93 -2.97 -1.75 12.45
C TYR A 93 -1.72 -0.94 12.13
N LYS A 94 -0.71 -0.98 12.99
CA LYS A 94 0.57 -0.31 12.78
C LYS A 94 1.61 -1.34 12.37
N TYR A 95 2.34 -1.08 11.30
CA TYR A 95 3.33 -1.98 10.74
C TYR A 95 4.74 -1.47 11.03
N GLU A 96 5.71 -2.38 11.22
CA GLU A 96 7.15 -2.01 11.18
C GLU A 96 7.58 -1.66 9.73
N PHE A 97 7.04 -2.41 8.77
CA PHE A 97 7.18 -2.18 7.34
C PHE A 97 5.85 -2.51 6.67
N MET A 98 5.19 -1.50 6.11
CA MET A 98 3.87 -1.65 5.51
C MET A 98 4.00 -2.25 4.09
N PRO A 99 3.48 -3.47 3.84
CA PRO A 99 3.50 -4.04 2.50
C PRO A 99 2.62 -3.24 1.54
N LYS A 100 3.03 -3.16 0.27
CA LYS A 100 2.20 -2.53 -0.75
C LYS A 100 1.03 -3.42 -1.14
N GLY A 101 -0.10 -2.79 -1.43
CA GLY A 101 -1.26 -3.45 -2.05
C GLY A 101 -2.15 -4.24 -1.09
N MET A 102 -2.04 -4.04 0.23
CA MET A 102 -2.96 -4.66 1.19
C MET A 102 -4.40 -4.22 0.94
N ILE A 103 -4.62 -2.92 0.70
CA ILE A 103 -5.96 -2.41 0.38
C ILE A 103 -6.48 -2.98 -0.94
N THR A 104 -5.63 -3.06 -1.97
CA THR A 104 -6.09 -3.58 -3.27
C THR A 104 -6.51 -5.03 -3.17
N GLN A 105 -5.80 -5.86 -2.39
CA GLN A 105 -6.23 -7.23 -2.10
C GLN A 105 -7.52 -7.27 -1.26
N LEU A 106 -7.66 -6.38 -0.27
CA LEU A 106 -8.88 -6.28 0.54
C LEU A 106 -10.09 -5.87 -0.30
N ILE A 107 -9.92 -4.97 -1.26
CA ILE A 107 -10.95 -4.57 -2.22
C ILE A 107 -11.40 -5.79 -3.04
N VAL A 108 -10.48 -6.61 -3.54
CA VAL A 108 -10.84 -7.85 -4.25
C VAL A 108 -11.58 -8.81 -3.32
N ALA A 109 -11.06 -9.03 -2.11
CA ALA A 109 -11.63 -9.98 -1.16
C ALA A 109 -13.03 -9.57 -0.66
N MET A 110 -13.31 -8.27 -0.57
CA MET A 110 -14.54 -7.72 -0.01
C MET A 110 -15.40 -6.96 -1.03
N HIS A 111 -15.25 -7.24 -2.33
CA HIS A 111 -15.88 -6.45 -3.39
C HIS A 111 -17.42 -6.39 -3.29
N ASP A 112 -18.07 -7.47 -2.85
CA ASP A 112 -19.52 -7.53 -2.62
C ASP A 112 -20.02 -6.54 -1.55
N TYR A 113 -19.14 -6.14 -0.63
CA TYR A 113 -19.45 -5.20 0.44
C TYR A 113 -19.14 -3.75 0.05
N ILE A 114 -18.58 -3.49 -1.13
CA ILE A 114 -18.24 -2.12 -1.54
C ILE A 114 -19.53 -1.32 -1.72
N LYS A 115 -19.65 -0.22 -0.95
CA LYS A 115 -20.88 0.59 -0.87
C LYS A 115 -21.35 1.08 -2.25
N LYS A 116 -20.40 1.50 -3.10
CA LYS A 116 -20.57 1.86 -4.51
C LYS A 116 -19.23 1.68 -5.20
N GLN A 117 -19.21 1.25 -6.46
CA GLN A 117 -17.98 1.00 -7.23
C GLN A 117 -16.93 2.13 -7.10
N LYS A 118 -17.38 3.39 -7.23
CA LYS A 118 -16.52 4.58 -7.12
C LYS A 118 -15.94 4.87 -5.73
N TYR A 119 -16.27 4.07 -4.72
CA TYR A 119 -15.79 4.23 -3.35
C TYR A 119 -14.67 3.24 -3.00
N GLY A 120 -14.10 2.54 -3.98
CA GLY A 120 -12.76 1.96 -3.90
C GLY A 120 -11.75 2.85 -4.62
N TRP A 121 -10.61 3.10 -4.00
CA TRP A 121 -9.46 3.78 -4.60
C TRP A 121 -8.19 3.08 -4.15
N ARG A 122 -7.03 3.42 -4.73
CA ARG A 122 -5.79 2.65 -4.54
C ARG A 122 -5.37 2.49 -3.07
N ASN A 123 -5.73 3.46 -2.23
CA ASN A 123 -5.32 3.55 -0.83
C ASN A 123 -6.48 3.39 0.15
N GLY A 124 -7.71 3.17 -0.32
CA GLY A 124 -8.81 2.90 0.61
C GLY A 124 -10.11 2.43 -0.03
N VAL A 125 -11.06 2.07 0.81
CA VAL A 125 -12.36 1.57 0.39
C VAL A 125 -13.44 1.90 1.41
N ILE A 126 -14.65 2.17 0.92
CA ILE A 126 -15.86 2.25 1.75
C ILE A 126 -16.70 1.00 1.57
N LEU A 127 -16.80 0.22 2.64
CA LEU A 127 -17.65 -0.96 2.72
C LEU A 127 -18.98 -0.63 3.42
N LYS A 128 -20.02 -1.39 3.10
CA LYS A 128 -21.35 -1.27 3.69
C LYS A 128 -22.00 -2.63 3.83
N GLU A 129 -22.61 -2.85 4.99
CA GLU A 129 -23.50 -3.97 5.25
C GLU A 129 -24.73 -3.48 6.04
N GLY A 130 -25.91 -3.57 5.44
CA GLY A 130 -27.13 -3.01 6.03
C GLY A 130 -27.00 -1.52 6.33
N ALA A 131 -27.13 -1.14 7.61
CA ALA A 131 -26.99 0.24 8.10
C ALA A 131 -25.59 0.56 8.66
N THR A 132 -24.63 -0.36 8.51
CA THR A 132 -23.26 -0.22 9.00
C THR A 132 -22.31 0.07 7.84
N GLU A 133 -21.40 1.02 8.02
CA GLU A 133 -20.40 1.40 7.03
C GLU A 133 -18.99 1.36 7.65
N ALA A 134 -18.01 0.97 6.85
CA ALA A 134 -16.61 0.97 7.23
C ALA A 134 -15.79 1.75 6.19
N GLU A 135 -14.97 2.67 6.67
CA GLU A 135 -13.91 3.33 5.91
C GLU A 135 -12.59 2.67 6.28
N ILE A 136 -11.85 2.22 5.27
CA ILE A 136 -10.56 1.56 5.46
C ILE A 136 -9.54 2.28 4.60
N ILE A 137 -8.49 2.81 5.22
CA ILE A 137 -7.48 3.64 4.55
C ILE A 137 -6.08 3.18 4.95
N GLU A 138 -5.23 3.00 3.94
CA GLU A 138 -3.80 2.79 4.07
C GLU A 138 -3.04 4.13 4.03
N ILE A 139 -2.28 4.41 5.09
CA ILE A 139 -1.49 5.63 5.27
C ILE A 139 -0.01 5.25 5.36
N TYR A 140 0.68 5.21 4.21
CA TYR A 140 2.08 4.80 4.12
C TYR A 140 3.04 5.66 4.97
N SER A 141 2.81 6.97 5.05
CA SER A 141 3.64 7.88 5.87
C SER A 141 3.61 7.55 7.36
N GLN A 142 2.55 6.88 7.82
CA GLN A 142 2.37 6.45 9.20
C GLN A 142 2.55 4.93 9.37
N GLN A 143 2.80 4.21 8.26
CA GLN A 143 2.83 2.74 8.23
C GLN A 143 1.60 2.14 8.94
N CYS A 144 0.42 2.69 8.65
CA CYS A 144 -0.81 2.33 9.34
C CYS A 144 -1.95 2.02 8.37
N LEU A 145 -2.72 0.98 8.69
CA LEU A 145 -4.04 0.71 8.13
C LEU A 145 -5.09 1.15 9.15
N THR A 146 -5.90 2.15 8.80
CA THR A 146 -6.92 2.73 9.69
C THR A 146 -8.31 2.27 9.26
N LEU A 147 -9.07 1.75 10.21
CA LEU A 147 -10.45 1.32 10.04
C LEU A 147 -11.35 2.24 10.87
N ARG A 148 -12.36 2.84 10.25
CA ARG A 148 -13.38 3.65 10.91
C ARG A 148 -14.75 3.07 10.60
N LEU A 149 -15.50 2.70 11.63
CA LEU A 149 -16.82 2.07 11.46
C LEU A 149 -17.92 2.88 12.13
N ARG A 150 -19.05 3.00 11.46
CA ARG A 150 -20.29 3.61 11.97
C ARG A 150 -21.50 2.73 11.73
N GLY A 151 -22.53 2.88 12.56
CA GLY A 151 -23.77 2.11 12.46
C GLY A 151 -24.01 1.19 13.66
N PRO A 152 -25.12 0.44 13.66
CA PRO A 152 -25.53 -0.40 14.79
C PRO A 152 -24.71 -1.69 14.92
N HIS A 153 -24.26 -2.28 13.81
CA HIS A 153 -23.59 -3.60 13.78
C HIS A 153 -22.09 -3.48 13.46
N LYS A 154 -21.42 -2.47 14.02
CA LYS A 154 -19.98 -2.21 13.78
C LYS A 154 -19.10 -3.42 14.08
N ARG A 155 -19.38 -4.14 15.17
CA ARG A 155 -18.58 -5.29 15.62
C ARG A 155 -18.65 -6.46 14.63
N ASP A 156 -19.82 -6.71 14.05
CA ASP A 156 -20.02 -7.80 13.10
C ASP A 156 -19.26 -7.52 11.80
N LEU A 157 -19.41 -6.31 11.25
CA LEU A 157 -18.66 -5.90 10.06
C LEU A 157 -17.15 -5.84 10.32
N LEU A 158 -16.72 -5.34 11.48
CA LEU A 158 -15.31 -5.34 11.87
C LEU A 158 -14.74 -6.76 11.97
N THR A 159 -15.51 -7.71 12.48
CA THR A 159 -15.09 -9.12 12.56
C THR A 159 -14.79 -9.68 11.17
N LYS A 160 -15.67 -9.43 10.19
CA LYS A 160 -15.46 -9.83 8.79
C LYS A 160 -14.23 -9.15 8.18
N ILE A 161 -14.08 -7.84 8.38
CA ILE A 161 -12.93 -7.08 7.88
C ILE A 161 -11.63 -7.57 8.53
N SER A 162 -11.60 -7.77 9.85
CA SER A 162 -10.43 -8.29 10.56
C SER A 162 -10.04 -9.67 10.06
N TYR A 163 -11.00 -10.57 9.84
CA TYR A 163 -10.73 -11.90 9.27
C TYR A 163 -10.03 -11.81 7.89
N GLU A 164 -10.53 -10.94 7.01
CA GLU A 164 -9.97 -10.73 5.68
C GLU A 164 -8.56 -10.10 5.73
N ILE A 165 -8.35 -9.11 6.62
CA ILE A 165 -7.04 -8.52 6.86
C ILE A 165 -6.06 -9.56 7.40
N ASP A 166 -6.47 -10.39 8.37
CA ASP A 166 -5.62 -11.42 8.95
C ASP A 166 -5.26 -12.44 7.85
N ARG A 167 -6.20 -12.87 7.00
CA ARG A 167 -5.90 -13.75 5.85
C ARG A 167 -4.89 -13.12 4.89
N ILE A 168 -5.02 -11.81 4.61
CA ILE A 168 -4.06 -11.08 3.78
C ILE A 168 -2.68 -11.03 4.47
N HIS A 169 -2.60 -10.78 5.78
CA HIS A 169 -1.33 -10.77 6.52
C HIS A 169 -0.58 -12.10 6.43
N HIS A 170 -1.29 -13.23 6.51
CA HIS A 170 -0.67 -14.56 6.36
C HIS A 170 -0.01 -14.78 4.98
N SER A 171 -0.42 -14.02 3.96
CA SER A 171 0.20 -14.07 2.62
C SER A 171 1.56 -13.36 2.53
N TYR A 172 1.93 -12.55 3.54
CA TYR A 172 3.18 -11.79 3.58
C TYR A 172 4.17 -12.42 4.58
N PRO A 173 5.21 -13.13 4.10
CA PRO A 173 6.19 -13.74 4.98
C PRO A 173 6.92 -12.69 5.82
N GLY A 174 6.91 -12.87 7.14
CA GLY A 174 7.66 -12.01 8.06
C GLY A 174 7.05 -10.62 8.31
N ILE A 175 5.79 -10.38 7.94
CA ILE A 175 5.10 -9.14 8.29
C ILE A 175 5.03 -8.99 9.82
N ARG A 176 5.35 -7.79 10.31
CA ARG A 176 5.27 -7.43 11.73
C ARG A 176 4.35 -6.25 11.91
N TYR A 177 3.34 -6.42 12.75
CA TYR A 177 2.33 -5.41 13.01
C TYR A 177 1.78 -5.50 14.43
N GLU A 178 1.20 -4.39 14.88
CA GLU A 178 0.49 -4.27 16.15
C GLU A 178 -0.94 -3.79 15.88
N LYS A 179 -1.92 -4.54 16.39
CA LYS A 179 -3.33 -4.13 16.38
C LYS A 179 -3.56 -3.16 17.54
N LEU A 180 -4.12 -2.00 17.25
CA LEU A 180 -4.32 -0.90 18.19
C LEU A 180 -5.82 -0.70 18.47
N ILE A 181 -6.20 -0.85 19.73
CA ILE A 181 -7.57 -0.83 20.25
C ILE A 181 -7.88 0.57 20.79
N PRO A 182 -8.98 1.22 20.39
CA PRO A 182 -9.34 2.53 20.89
C PRO A 182 -9.73 2.51 22.36
N CYS A 183 -9.26 3.50 23.11
CA CYS A 183 -9.74 3.77 24.45
C CYS A 183 -11.21 4.19 24.42
N ASN A 184 -11.98 3.71 25.39
CA ASN A 184 -13.41 4.03 25.54
C ASN A 184 -13.71 5.03 26.67
N CYS A 185 -12.68 5.66 27.24
CA CYS A 185 -12.85 6.69 28.28
C CYS A 185 -13.66 7.90 27.77
N ASN A 186 -14.10 8.78 28.66
CA ASN A 186 -14.99 9.89 28.33
C ASN A 186 -14.42 10.84 27.26
N GLN A 187 -13.09 11.04 27.26
CA GLN A 187 -12.42 11.85 26.25
C GLN A 187 -12.24 11.14 24.90
N CYS A 188 -12.13 9.80 24.89
CA CYS A 188 -11.79 9.03 23.69
C CYS A 188 -13.02 8.50 22.94
N LYS A 189 -14.10 8.12 23.63
CA LYS A 189 -15.25 7.37 23.07
C LYS A 189 -15.89 7.98 21.81
N ASN A 190 -15.84 9.31 21.67
CA ASN A 190 -16.40 10.03 20.51
C ASN A 190 -15.34 10.86 19.76
N SER A 191 -14.07 10.73 20.12
CA SER A 191 -12.98 11.43 19.44
C SER A 191 -12.70 10.79 18.08
N GLN A 192 -12.32 11.59 17.09
CA GLN A 192 -11.74 11.07 15.84
C GLN A 192 -10.26 10.70 15.98
N ASP A 193 -9.64 11.09 17.10
CA ASP A 193 -8.28 10.70 17.47
C ASP A 193 -8.28 10.24 18.94
N PRO A 194 -8.82 9.03 19.22
CA PRO A 194 -8.77 8.45 20.55
C PRO A 194 -7.35 7.97 20.87
N PHE A 195 -7.01 7.92 22.15
CA PHE A 195 -5.84 7.15 22.58
C PHE A 195 -6.01 5.68 22.17
N LEU A 196 -4.95 5.08 21.63
CA LEU A 196 -4.98 3.69 21.18
C LEU A 196 -4.01 2.84 22.00
N PHE A 197 -4.51 1.71 22.51
CA PHE A 197 -3.72 0.71 23.22
C PHE A 197 -3.25 -0.40 22.27
N PRO A 198 -2.00 -0.85 22.37
CA PRO A 198 -1.60 -2.16 21.88
C PRO A 198 -2.53 -3.27 22.37
N GLN A 199 -3.09 -4.07 21.45
CA GLN A 199 -3.99 -5.16 21.81
C GLN A 199 -3.33 -6.12 22.80
N GLN A 200 -2.04 -6.41 22.63
CA GLN A 200 -1.32 -7.29 23.56
C GLN A 200 -1.29 -6.72 24.98
N LYS A 201 -1.12 -5.40 25.14
CA LYS A 201 -1.17 -4.76 26.48
C LYS A 201 -2.56 -4.84 27.10
N VAL A 202 -3.61 -4.70 26.30
CA VAL A 202 -5.00 -4.88 26.77
C VAL A 202 -5.23 -6.33 27.23
N LYS A 203 -4.81 -7.32 26.43
CA LYS A 203 -4.85 -8.75 26.77
C LYS A 203 -4.07 -9.03 28.07
N ASP A 204 -2.83 -8.56 28.18
CA ASP A 204 -1.98 -8.75 29.37
C ASP A 204 -2.62 -8.17 30.64
N ALA A 205 -3.19 -6.97 30.55
CA ALA A 205 -3.88 -6.32 31.67
C ALA A 205 -5.13 -7.11 32.08
N LEU A 206 -5.91 -7.61 31.11
CA LEU A 206 -7.07 -8.47 31.36
C LEU A 206 -6.65 -9.75 32.10
N HIS A 207 -5.61 -10.45 31.63
CA HIS A 207 -5.11 -11.68 32.27
C HIS A 207 -4.59 -11.44 33.69
N LYS A 208 -3.97 -10.28 33.94
CA LYS A 208 -3.48 -9.90 35.27
C LYS A 208 -4.57 -9.30 36.17
N ASN A 209 -5.81 -9.21 35.69
CA ASN A 209 -6.94 -8.56 36.36
C ASN A 209 -6.59 -7.14 36.84
N LYS A 210 -5.96 -6.35 35.95
CA LYS A 210 -5.56 -4.96 36.20
C LYS A 210 -6.35 -4.02 35.30
N LEU A 211 -6.65 -2.83 35.81
CA LEU A 211 -7.07 -1.70 34.98
C LEU A 211 -5.87 -1.18 34.18
N ILE A 212 -6.16 -0.49 33.08
CA ILE A 212 -5.15 0.17 32.26
C ILE A 212 -5.47 1.66 32.19
N GLN A 213 -4.46 2.51 32.38
CA GLN A 213 -4.64 3.95 32.36
C GLN A 213 -4.59 4.48 30.92
N CYS A 214 -5.57 5.31 30.55
CA CYS A 214 -5.51 6.10 29.33
C CYS A 214 -4.53 7.27 29.52
N TYR A 215 -3.46 7.36 28.73
CA TYR A 215 -2.47 8.45 28.90
C TYR A 215 -2.90 9.81 28.34
N GLN A 216 -4.08 9.88 27.73
CA GLN A 216 -4.67 11.15 27.28
C GLN A 216 -5.58 11.77 28.34
N SER A 217 -6.37 10.95 29.03
CA SER A 217 -7.32 11.40 30.05
C SER A 217 -6.87 11.14 31.50
N PHE A 218 -5.88 10.27 31.68
CA PHE A 218 -5.44 9.68 32.95
C PHE A 218 -6.51 8.86 33.68
N GLU A 219 -7.64 8.57 33.03
CA GLU A 219 -8.69 7.67 33.53
C GLU A 219 -8.24 6.21 33.42
N ASP A 220 -8.50 5.43 34.48
CA ASP A 220 -8.37 3.98 34.45
C ASP A 220 -9.58 3.37 33.74
N VAL A 221 -9.32 2.53 32.74
CA VAL A 221 -10.35 1.83 31.96
C VAL A 221 -10.23 0.32 32.13
N ALA A 222 -11.36 -0.37 32.08
CA ALA A 222 -11.41 -1.82 32.18
C ALA A 222 -11.02 -2.47 30.84
N PRO A 223 -9.96 -3.31 30.79
CA PRO A 223 -9.52 -3.96 29.54
C PRO A 223 -10.60 -4.79 28.84
N ARG A 224 -11.53 -5.39 29.61
CA ARG A 224 -12.64 -6.17 29.06
C ARG A 224 -13.55 -5.30 28.19
N GLU A 225 -13.91 -4.11 28.65
CA GLU A 225 -14.80 -3.21 27.92
C GLU A 225 -14.16 -2.70 26.62
N LEU A 226 -12.85 -2.47 26.63
CA LEU A 226 -12.08 -2.12 25.42
C LEU A 226 -12.15 -3.23 24.36
N LEU A 227 -12.13 -4.50 24.78
CA LEU A 227 -12.21 -5.64 23.87
C LEU A 227 -13.65 -5.93 23.45
N ASP A 228 -14.63 -5.84 24.35
CA ASP A 228 -16.04 -6.08 24.02
C ASP A 228 -16.56 -5.09 22.97
N ASP A 229 -16.01 -3.87 22.94
CA ASP A 229 -16.33 -2.86 21.93
C ASP A 229 -15.80 -3.20 20.53
N VAL A 230 -14.84 -4.11 20.42
CA VAL A 230 -14.04 -4.34 19.20
C VAL A 230 -14.04 -5.79 18.74
N ILE A 231 -14.17 -6.74 19.66
CA ILE A 231 -14.03 -8.18 19.46
C ILE A 231 -15.35 -8.83 19.87
N ASN A 232 -15.85 -9.74 19.05
CA ASN A 232 -16.98 -10.57 19.43
C ASN A 232 -16.56 -11.49 20.61
N PRO A 233 -17.22 -11.44 21.78
CA PRO A 233 -16.85 -12.25 22.95
C PRO A 233 -16.77 -13.76 22.67
N ASN A 234 -17.54 -14.25 21.70
CA ASN A 234 -17.50 -15.65 21.29
C ASN A 234 -16.15 -16.04 20.66
N LEU A 235 -15.42 -15.08 20.09
CA LEU A 235 -14.07 -15.28 19.54
C LEU A 235 -12.95 -15.17 20.59
N LEU A 236 -13.21 -14.56 21.76
CA LEU A 236 -12.23 -14.49 22.85
C LEU A 236 -11.98 -15.85 23.53
N SER A 237 -12.90 -16.80 23.34
CA SER A 237 -12.80 -18.18 23.86
C SER A 237 -11.95 -19.10 23.00
N LEU A 238 -11.61 -18.67 21.79
CA LEU A 238 -10.66 -19.34 20.91
C LEU A 238 -9.32 -18.66 21.15
N GLY A 239 -8.42 -19.32 21.88
CA GLY A 239 -7.07 -18.80 22.13
C GLY A 239 -6.34 -18.42 20.84
N ASP A 240 -5.27 -17.65 20.98
CA ASP A 240 -4.37 -17.14 19.92
C ASP A 240 -3.72 -18.23 19.02
N GLU A 241 -4.21 -19.47 19.03
CA GLU A 241 -3.86 -20.47 18.05
C GLU A 241 -4.80 -20.33 16.86
N THR A 242 -4.25 -19.83 15.75
CA THR A 242 -4.74 -20.01 14.37
C THR A 242 -6.23 -20.34 14.27
N PHE A 243 -7.04 -19.33 13.94
CA PHE A 243 -8.47 -19.49 13.65
C PHE A 243 -8.77 -20.89 13.08
N PRO A 244 -9.43 -21.79 13.84
CA PRO A 244 -9.67 -23.13 13.35
C PRO A 244 -10.50 -23.05 12.08
N ASP A 245 -10.17 -23.87 11.08
CA ASP A 245 -10.87 -24.08 9.80
C ASP A 245 -12.39 -24.29 9.93
N ARG A 246 -12.93 -24.38 11.14
CA ARG A 246 -14.34 -24.54 11.44
C ARG A 246 -15.22 -23.33 11.06
N TYR A 247 -14.62 -22.14 10.89
CA TYR A 247 -15.31 -20.98 10.29
C TYR A 247 -15.02 -20.82 8.79
N TYR A 248 -14.31 -21.78 8.17
CA TYR A 248 -14.18 -21.89 6.72
C TYR A 248 -15.52 -22.39 6.14
N GLN A 249 -16.52 -21.52 6.12
CA GLN A 249 -17.54 -21.59 5.08
C GLN A 249 -16.97 -20.75 3.95
N PRO A 250 -16.56 -21.35 2.81
CA PRO A 250 -16.38 -20.55 1.61
C PRO A 250 -17.65 -19.74 1.45
N ILE A 251 -17.54 -18.42 1.27
CA ILE A 251 -18.67 -17.66 0.72
C ILE A 251 -19.01 -18.43 -0.56
N GLN A 252 -20.18 -19.08 -0.58
CA GLN A 252 -20.61 -19.87 -1.72
C GLN A 252 -20.83 -18.88 -2.88
N ARG A 253 -19.77 -18.65 -3.64
CA ARG A 253 -19.85 -18.03 -4.95
C ARG A 253 -20.67 -18.99 -5.77
N ASN A 254 -21.86 -18.59 -6.20
CA ASN A 254 -22.51 -19.21 -7.34
C ASN A 254 -21.81 -18.63 -8.58
N PRO A 255 -20.86 -19.34 -9.22
CA PRO A 255 -20.61 -19.06 -10.63
C PRO A 255 -21.91 -19.39 -11.36
N GLY A 256 -22.52 -18.39 -12.00
CA GLY A 256 -23.56 -18.67 -12.97
C GLY A 256 -23.05 -19.71 -13.96
N GLU A 257 -23.86 -20.73 -14.22
CA GLU A 257 -23.54 -21.88 -15.07
C GLU A 257 -22.93 -21.43 -16.41
N ILE A 258 -21.63 -21.63 -16.57
CA ILE A 258 -20.99 -21.65 -17.88
C ILE A 258 -20.83 -23.12 -18.26
N ASN A 259 -21.83 -23.65 -18.97
CA ASN A 259 -21.75 -24.98 -19.56
C ASN A 259 -20.79 -24.95 -20.76
N VAL A 260 -19.56 -25.44 -20.58
CA VAL A 260 -18.67 -25.77 -21.69
C VAL A 260 -18.64 -27.29 -21.86
N ASN A 261 -19.50 -27.79 -22.75
CA ASN A 261 -19.40 -29.15 -23.26
C ASN A 261 -18.25 -29.20 -24.28
N ALA A 262 -17.08 -29.66 -23.87
CA ALA A 262 -16.01 -30.07 -24.79
C ALA A 262 -15.97 -31.61 -24.84
N GLN A 263 -16.55 -32.18 -25.89
CA GLN A 263 -16.44 -33.60 -26.20
C GLN A 263 -15.03 -33.92 -26.70
N SER A 264 -14.36 -34.82 -25.98
CA SER A 264 -13.13 -35.48 -26.38
C SER A 264 -13.36 -36.29 -27.66
N ASN A 265 -12.56 -36.03 -28.70
CA ASN A 265 -12.33 -36.97 -29.78
C ASN A 265 -10.83 -37.15 -29.99
N ASN A 266 -10.36 -38.35 -29.64
CA ASN A 266 -9.03 -38.86 -29.94
C ASN A 266 -8.84 -38.96 -31.46
N HIS A 267 -7.76 -38.36 -31.98
CA HIS A 267 -7.07 -38.95 -33.13
C HIS A 267 -5.60 -38.52 -33.18
N LEU A 268 -4.71 -39.51 -33.04
CA LEU A 268 -3.31 -39.45 -33.43
C LEU A 268 -3.23 -39.38 -34.98
N PRO A 269 -2.20 -38.75 -35.57
CA PRO A 269 -1.13 -39.61 -36.08
C PRO A 269 0.30 -39.05 -35.96
N GLN A 270 1.18 -40.00 -35.63
CA GLN A 270 2.48 -40.32 -36.24
C GLN A 270 3.70 -39.41 -36.10
N GLN A 271 4.76 -40.10 -35.67
CA GLN A 271 6.15 -39.72 -35.46
C GLN A 271 6.86 -39.39 -36.77
N THR A 272 7.82 -38.45 -36.73
CA THR A 272 8.96 -38.47 -37.64
C THR A 272 10.25 -38.28 -36.84
N THR A 273 11.17 -39.21 -37.04
CA THR A 273 12.49 -39.37 -36.40
C THR A 273 13.56 -38.54 -37.11
N ALA A 274 14.46 -37.88 -36.37
CA ALA A 274 15.87 -37.69 -36.73
C ALA A 274 16.63 -37.01 -35.55
N THR A 275 17.44 -37.78 -34.82
CA THR A 275 18.92 -37.79 -34.88
C THR A 275 19.56 -36.86 -33.84
N ILE A 276 19.91 -37.45 -32.70
CA ILE A 276 20.77 -36.84 -31.68
C ILE A 276 22.22 -37.15 -32.08
N THR A 277 22.98 -36.13 -32.49
CA THR A 277 24.44 -36.18 -32.53
C THR A 277 24.95 -35.54 -31.24
N GLN A 278 25.59 -36.34 -30.40
CA GLN A 278 26.29 -35.87 -29.22
C GLN A 278 27.65 -35.28 -29.63
N GLU A 279 27.91 -34.03 -29.28
CA GLU A 279 29.27 -33.48 -29.30
C GLU A 279 29.78 -33.24 -27.87
N LYS A 280 31.06 -33.58 -27.73
CA LYS A 280 31.92 -33.71 -26.54
C LYS A 280 32.35 -32.32 -26.02
N PRO A 281 32.38 -32.06 -24.70
CA PRO A 281 32.85 -30.78 -24.18
C PRO A 281 34.40 -30.72 -24.10
N GLU A 282 34.99 -29.66 -24.65
CA GLU A 282 36.39 -29.23 -24.40
C GLU A 282 36.45 -28.14 -23.30
N PRO A 283 37.60 -27.92 -22.64
CA PRO A 283 37.66 -27.42 -21.27
C PRO A 283 37.72 -25.89 -21.09
N LEU A 284 37.22 -25.49 -19.92
CA LEU A 284 37.25 -24.21 -19.18
C LEU A 284 38.08 -23.05 -19.76
N GLY A 285 37.37 -22.03 -20.24
CA GLY A 285 37.81 -20.63 -20.17
C GLY A 285 37.22 -19.98 -18.91
N GLU A 286 38.10 -19.58 -18.01
CA GLU A 286 37.82 -18.96 -16.71
C GLU A 286 37.09 -17.61 -16.88
N LEU A 287 35.79 -17.56 -16.58
CA LEU A 287 35.01 -16.32 -16.52
C LEU A 287 35.20 -15.69 -15.13
N ILE A 288 36.05 -14.69 -15.07
CA ILE A 288 36.21 -13.78 -13.92
C ILE A 288 34.83 -13.20 -13.58
N PRO A 289 34.32 -13.36 -12.34
CA PRO A 289 33.05 -12.75 -11.94
C PRO A 289 33.17 -11.22 -12.01
N PRO A 290 32.15 -10.51 -12.54
CA PRO A 290 32.19 -9.05 -12.56
C PRO A 290 32.26 -8.51 -11.13
N GLU A 291 33.23 -7.63 -10.88
CA GLU A 291 33.38 -6.95 -9.59
C GLU A 291 32.03 -6.38 -9.11
N PRO A 292 31.70 -6.55 -7.81
CA PRO A 292 30.51 -5.93 -7.24
C PRO A 292 30.67 -4.42 -7.28
N LYS A 293 30.00 -3.76 -8.23
CA LYS A 293 29.87 -2.30 -8.24
C LYS A 293 28.99 -1.88 -7.08
N LEU A 294 29.64 -1.37 -6.03
CA LEU A 294 29.01 -0.76 -4.87
C LEU A 294 28.01 0.31 -5.35
N PRO A 295 26.76 0.34 -4.83
CA PRO A 295 25.79 1.36 -5.22
C PRO A 295 26.36 2.76 -4.94
N SER A 296 26.12 3.69 -5.85
CA SER A 296 26.57 5.09 -5.85
C SER A 296 26.05 5.96 -4.69
N LEU A 297 25.69 5.35 -3.56
CA LEU A 297 25.27 6.02 -2.33
C LEU A 297 26.44 6.48 -1.45
N PHE A 298 27.63 5.87 -1.59
CA PHE A 298 28.78 6.21 -0.73
C PHE A 298 29.60 7.42 -1.23
N ILE A 299 29.59 7.69 -2.54
CA ILE A 299 30.29 8.86 -3.10
C ILE A 299 29.48 10.14 -2.85
N THR A 300 28.15 10.06 -2.92
CA THR A 300 27.25 11.21 -2.67
C THR A 300 27.17 11.58 -1.19
N THR A 301 27.24 10.62 -0.28
CA THR A 301 27.23 10.89 1.18
C THR A 301 28.57 11.45 1.67
N SER A 302 29.69 10.98 1.11
CA SER A 302 31.03 11.46 1.50
C SER A 302 31.26 12.93 1.13
N VAL A 303 30.80 13.37 -0.04
CA VAL A 303 30.87 14.78 -0.45
C VAL A 303 29.95 15.65 0.40
N PHE A 304 28.76 15.16 0.75
CA PHE A 304 27.81 15.90 1.58
C PHE A 304 28.34 16.07 3.00
N ILE A 305 28.89 15.02 3.61
CA ILE A 305 29.49 15.09 4.95
C ILE A 305 30.69 16.03 4.94
N PHE A 306 31.52 16.02 3.90
CA PHE A 306 32.66 16.94 3.78
C PHE A 306 32.24 18.41 3.62
N LEU A 307 31.15 18.68 2.87
CA LEU A 307 30.56 20.02 2.76
C LEU A 307 29.94 20.48 4.09
N MET A 308 29.29 19.57 4.82
CA MET A 308 28.73 19.85 6.15
C MET A 308 29.81 20.19 7.18
N THR A 309 30.90 19.42 7.21
CA THR A 309 32.00 19.63 8.17
C THR A 309 32.81 20.88 7.85
N SER A 310 33.07 21.16 6.56
CA SER A 310 33.75 22.39 6.15
C SER A 310 32.90 23.64 6.41
N ALA A 311 31.59 23.61 6.11
CA ALA A 311 30.69 24.73 6.41
C ALA A 311 30.56 24.98 7.92
N ALA A 312 30.45 23.92 8.73
CA ALA A 312 30.40 24.05 10.19
C ALA A 312 31.70 24.63 10.77
N LEU A 313 32.85 24.21 10.24
CA LEU A 313 34.15 24.73 10.68
C LEU A 313 34.32 26.21 10.33
N ILE A 314 33.87 26.63 9.14
CA ILE A 314 33.86 28.05 8.72
C ILE A 314 32.98 28.86 9.68
N VAL A 315 31.78 28.40 10.02
CA VAL A 315 30.89 29.08 10.97
C VAL A 315 31.52 29.20 12.36
N LEU A 316 32.19 28.15 12.85
CA LEU A 316 32.89 28.15 14.13
C LEU A 316 34.05 29.16 14.16
N VAL A 317 34.83 29.26 13.08
CA VAL A 317 35.94 30.22 12.96
C VAL A 317 35.43 31.67 12.93
N PHE A 318 34.34 31.92 12.21
CA PHE A 318 33.75 33.27 12.12
C PHE A 318 32.95 33.68 13.38
N ALA A 319 32.40 32.72 14.12
CA ALA A 319 31.71 32.97 15.39
C ALA A 319 32.64 33.54 16.48
N GLN A 320 33.96 33.28 16.40
CA GLN A 320 34.95 33.87 17.33
C GLN A 320 35.43 35.27 16.92
N SER A 321 35.12 35.73 15.71
CA SER A 321 35.73 36.93 15.12
C SER A 321 34.74 38.07 14.83
N ILE A 322 33.43 37.91 15.05
CA ILE A 322 32.41 38.90 14.64
C ILE A 322 31.38 39.17 15.76
N PRO A 323 30.99 40.44 16.00
CA PRO A 323 29.96 40.80 16.98
C PRO A 323 28.59 40.14 16.71
N PRO A 324 27.78 39.87 17.76
CA PRO A 324 26.61 38.99 17.72
C PRO A 324 25.50 39.42 16.74
N ILE A 325 25.49 40.67 16.30
CA ILE A 325 24.49 41.22 15.36
C ILE A 325 24.73 40.72 13.92
N SER A 326 25.94 40.25 13.60
CA SER A 326 26.30 39.81 12.24
C SER A 326 26.26 38.29 12.05
N VAL A 327 25.81 37.52 13.05
CA VAL A 327 25.69 36.05 12.97
C VAL A 327 24.49 35.61 12.11
N ALA A 328 23.49 36.48 11.94
CA ALA A 328 22.33 36.18 11.11
C ALA A 328 22.68 36.05 9.62
N ILE A 329 23.62 36.85 9.12
CA ILE A 329 24.03 36.86 7.70
C ILE A 329 24.66 35.52 7.27
N PRO A 330 25.65 34.94 7.98
CA PRO A 330 26.22 33.65 7.61
C PRO A 330 25.21 32.50 7.77
N ILE A 331 24.28 32.57 8.72
CA ILE A 331 23.21 31.56 8.86
C ILE A 331 22.29 31.60 7.65
N ILE A 332 21.86 32.79 7.22
CA ILE A 332 21.01 32.95 6.04
C ILE A 332 21.75 32.48 4.77
N ALA A 333 23.02 32.85 4.61
CA ALA A 333 23.83 32.41 3.47
C ALA A 333 23.99 30.88 3.43
N MET A 334 24.16 30.25 4.59
CA MET A 334 24.23 28.81 4.74
C MET A 334 22.90 28.14 4.36
N ILE A 335 21.76 28.62 4.87
CA ILE A 335 20.43 28.10 4.50
C ILE A 335 20.21 28.21 2.99
N LEU A 336 20.61 29.33 2.37
CA LEU A 336 20.48 29.54 0.93
C LEU A 336 21.36 28.57 0.13
N LEU A 337 22.57 28.27 0.62
CA LEU A 337 23.46 27.27 0.05
C LEU A 337 22.85 25.86 0.12
N PHE A 338 22.19 25.50 1.23
CA PHE A 338 21.48 24.22 1.37
C PHE A 338 20.33 24.06 0.37
N VAL A 339 19.55 25.13 0.18
CA VAL A 339 18.45 25.12 -0.80
C VAL A 339 19.00 24.92 -2.21
N VAL A 340 20.08 25.63 -2.58
CA VAL A 340 20.72 25.49 -3.89
C VAL A 340 21.32 24.10 -4.08
N ALA A 341 22.00 23.55 -3.07
CA ALA A 341 22.58 22.21 -3.11
C ALA A 341 21.49 21.13 -3.23
N GLY A 342 20.38 21.25 -2.50
CA GLY A 342 19.23 20.35 -2.60
C GLY A 342 18.63 20.37 -4.01
N VAL A 343 18.43 21.55 -4.60
CA VAL A 343 17.95 21.71 -5.98
C VAL A 343 18.94 21.10 -6.99
N PHE A 344 20.25 21.27 -6.79
CA PHE A 344 21.27 20.69 -7.66
C PHE A 344 21.29 19.15 -7.59
N VAL A 345 21.14 18.57 -6.40
CA VAL A 345 21.04 17.11 -6.20
C VAL A 345 19.76 16.55 -6.83
N LEU A 346 18.63 17.24 -6.70
CA LEU A 346 17.37 16.85 -7.36
C LEU A 346 17.49 16.93 -8.89
N ARG A 347 18.29 17.86 -9.42
CA ARG A 347 18.58 17.99 -10.86
C ARG A 347 19.53 16.90 -11.35
N SER A 348 20.58 16.57 -10.61
CA SER A 348 21.59 15.57 -11.03
C SER A 348 21.08 14.13 -10.97
N THR A 349 20.12 13.85 -10.08
CA THR A 349 19.50 12.53 -9.92
C THR A 349 18.33 12.27 -10.88
N GLY A 350 17.99 13.25 -11.75
CA GLY A 350 16.96 13.08 -12.77
C GLY A 350 15.52 12.98 -12.23
N GLN A 351 15.27 13.34 -10.96
CA GLN A 351 13.95 13.25 -10.31
C GLN A 351 12.99 14.41 -10.67
N LEU A 352 13.47 15.44 -11.38
CA LEU A 352 12.64 16.56 -11.87
C LEU A 352 12.60 16.54 -13.40
N LYS A 353 11.65 15.80 -13.98
CA LYS A 353 11.41 15.77 -15.43
C LYS A 353 10.31 16.72 -15.91
N ASP A 354 9.44 17.20 -15.02
CA ASP A 354 8.23 17.91 -15.46
C ASP A 354 8.29 19.41 -15.17
N ALA A 355 8.16 20.23 -16.23
CA ALA A 355 8.12 21.69 -16.16
C ALA A 355 7.04 22.26 -15.21
N SER A 356 6.02 21.46 -14.85
CA SER A 356 4.97 21.85 -13.90
C SER A 356 5.46 21.89 -12.44
N THR A 357 6.38 21.01 -12.05
CA THR A 357 6.93 20.95 -10.69
C THR A 357 7.80 22.17 -10.38
N PHE A 358 8.56 22.64 -11.38
CA PHE A 358 9.31 23.89 -11.29
C PHE A 358 8.39 25.09 -11.09
N THR A 359 7.27 25.13 -11.82
CA THR A 359 6.28 26.21 -11.74
C THR A 359 5.56 26.22 -10.39
N LEU A 360 5.31 25.05 -9.80
CA LEU A 360 4.73 24.92 -8.46
C LEU A 360 5.71 25.35 -7.37
N ILE A 361 6.96 24.89 -7.43
CA ILE A 361 8.00 25.27 -6.46
C ILE A 361 8.28 26.78 -6.55
N GLN A 362 8.30 27.34 -7.76
CA GLN A 362 8.42 28.79 -7.99
C GLN A 362 7.23 29.58 -7.42
N LYS A 363 5.99 29.08 -7.57
CA LYS A 363 4.80 29.69 -6.96
C LYS A 363 4.79 29.62 -5.43
N VAL A 364 5.29 28.52 -4.86
CA VAL A 364 5.39 28.37 -3.39
C VAL A 364 6.48 29.26 -2.81
N LEU A 365 7.63 29.37 -3.47
CA LEU A 365 8.74 30.22 -3.01
C LEU A 365 8.43 31.72 -3.11
N THR A 366 7.60 32.13 -4.07
CA THR A 366 7.16 33.53 -4.21
C THR A 366 6.07 33.93 -3.23
N GLN A 367 5.36 32.97 -2.62
CA GLN A 367 4.36 33.24 -1.57
C GLN A 367 4.94 33.35 -0.16
N LEU A 368 6.24 33.07 0.02
CA LEU A 368 6.91 33.27 1.30
C LEU A 368 7.31 34.75 1.48
N PRO A 369 6.84 35.42 2.55
CA PRO A 369 6.98 36.87 2.73
C PRO A 369 8.43 37.37 2.83
N LEU A 370 9.39 36.48 3.10
CA LEU A 370 10.82 36.80 3.22
C LEU A 370 11.60 36.71 1.89
N PHE A 371 11.08 36.00 0.87
CA PHE A 371 11.86 35.63 -0.32
C PHE A 371 11.34 36.23 -1.64
N GLY A 372 10.09 36.72 -1.67
CA GLY A 372 9.48 37.27 -2.89
C GLY A 372 10.25 38.44 -3.52
N ASN A 373 10.84 39.33 -2.69
CA ASN A 373 11.58 40.49 -3.20
C ASN A 373 12.97 40.15 -3.77
N ILE A 374 13.63 39.11 -3.26
CA ILE A 374 14.99 38.71 -3.68
C ILE A 374 14.93 37.92 -5.00
N ILE A 375 13.91 37.06 -5.15
CA ILE A 375 13.72 36.24 -6.36
C ILE A 375 13.33 37.10 -7.57
N ASN A 376 12.48 38.13 -7.35
CA ASN A 376 12.11 39.07 -8.41
C ASN A 376 13.28 39.95 -8.90
N ALA A 377 14.29 40.19 -8.05
CA ALA A 377 15.49 40.93 -8.44
C ALA A 377 16.48 40.07 -9.26
N LEU A 378 16.52 38.76 -9.02
CA LEU A 378 17.39 37.80 -9.72
C LEU A 378 16.87 37.38 -11.11
N LEU A 379 15.55 37.47 -11.35
CA LEU A 379 14.91 37.05 -12.60
C LEU A 379 14.74 38.17 -13.64
N LYS A 380 15.22 39.40 -13.36
CA LYS A 380 15.07 40.56 -14.25
C LYS A 380 16.30 40.81 -15.15
N LYS A 381 17.13 39.79 -15.40
CA LYS A 381 18.32 39.90 -16.24
C LYS A 381 18.34 38.85 -17.34
#